data_AF-A0A2D9SIF4-F1
#
_entry.id   AF-A0A2D9SIF4-F1
#
_cell.length_a   1.000
_cell.length_b   1.000
_cell.length_c   1.000
_cell.angle_alpha   90.00
_cell.angle_beta   90.00
_cell.angle_gamma   90.00
#
_symmetry.space_group_name_H-M   'P 1'
#
loop_
_entity.id
_entity.type
_entity.pdbx_description
1 polymer ?
#
loop_
_entity_poly.entity_id
_entity_poly.type
_entity_poly.pdbx_seq_one_letter_code
_entity_poly.pdbx_strand_id
1 'polypeptide(L)'
;MYPVELKSHPDFDQHESVVFSPGESLTAIIAIHSSKLGPAAGGCRMYPYASHEEALADVLRLSRGMTYKSALAGIPFGGGKSVIVGDPRTVKTRQLLHEMGMRQLLFHVPIATQT
;
A
#
# COMPACT_ATOMS: atom_id res chain seq x y z
N MET A 1 17.92 0.59 -0.28
CA MET A 1 17.84 2.04 -0.59
C MET A 1 16.81 2.19 -1.72
N TYR A 2 15.76 3.00 -1.58
CA TYR A 2 14.75 3.23 -2.65
C TYR A 2 15.09 4.53 -3.38
N PRO A 3 15.74 4.50 -4.56
CA PRO A 3 16.21 5.69 -5.25
C PRO A 3 15.18 6.17 -6.30
N VAL A 4 13.89 6.12 -5.98
CA VAL A 4 12.84 6.68 -6.86
C VAL A 4 12.33 7.94 -6.20
N GLU A 5 12.44 9.06 -6.89
CA GLU A 5 11.83 10.32 -6.46
C GLU A 5 10.30 10.15 -6.60
N LEU A 6 9.66 9.67 -5.52
CA LEU A 6 8.24 9.29 -5.47
C LEU A 6 7.32 10.33 -6.14
N LYS A 7 7.58 11.62 -5.92
CA LYS A 7 6.78 12.72 -6.45
C LYS A 7 6.92 12.91 -7.96
N SER A 8 8.01 12.43 -8.55
CA SER A 8 8.25 12.44 -10.01
C SER A 8 7.66 11.22 -10.72
N HIS A 9 7.22 10.20 -9.97
CA HIS A 9 6.69 8.97 -10.55
C HIS A 9 5.38 9.25 -11.31
N PRO A 10 5.20 8.74 -12.54
CA PRO A 10 4.04 9.06 -13.39
C PRO A 10 2.69 8.66 -12.77
N ASP A 11 2.66 7.59 -11.97
CA ASP A 11 1.46 7.16 -11.24
C ASP A 11 1.23 7.86 -9.90
N PHE A 12 2.16 8.71 -9.44
CA PHE A 12 1.96 9.47 -8.21
C PHE A 12 0.95 10.59 -8.42
N ASP A 13 -0.23 10.40 -7.85
CA ASP A 13 -1.34 11.36 -7.93
C ASP A 13 -1.65 11.91 -6.53
N GLN A 14 -0.77 12.78 -6.01
CA GLN A 14 -0.95 13.46 -4.71
C GLN A 14 -1.36 12.52 -3.56
N HIS A 15 -0.79 11.32 -3.52
CA HIS A 15 -1.13 10.33 -2.50
C HIS A 15 -0.86 10.91 -1.11
N GLU A 16 -1.83 10.77 -0.21
CA GLU A 16 -1.72 11.23 1.18
C GLU A 16 -0.53 10.56 1.91
N SER A 17 -0.26 9.29 1.60
CA SER A 17 0.88 8.57 2.18
C SER A 17 1.34 7.41 1.29
N VAL A 18 2.65 7.20 1.22
CA VAL A 18 3.27 6.03 0.60
C VAL A 18 4.39 5.56 1.50
N VAL A 19 4.33 4.30 1.90
CA VAL A 19 5.21 3.74 2.91
C VAL A 19 5.88 2.49 2.38
N PHE A 20 7.21 2.52 2.42
CA PHE A 20 8.05 1.39 2.09
C PHE A 20 8.37 0.64 3.38
N SER A 21 8.05 -0.66 3.42
CA SER A 21 8.36 -1.53 4.55
C SER A 21 9.39 -2.58 4.12
N PRO A 22 10.69 -2.27 4.21
CA PRO A 22 11.74 -3.26 4.09
C PRO A 22 11.90 -4.03 5.41
N GLY A 23 12.08 -5.34 5.31
CA GLY A 23 12.39 -6.25 6.39
C GLY A 23 13.12 -7.48 5.84
N GLU A 24 13.68 -8.31 6.71
CA GLU A 24 14.43 -9.50 6.30
C GLU A 24 13.56 -10.50 5.51
N SER A 25 12.29 -10.59 5.89
CA SER A 25 11.29 -11.51 5.33
C SER A 25 10.19 -10.79 4.52
N LEU A 26 9.99 -9.48 4.75
CA LEU A 26 8.91 -8.70 4.15
C LEU A 26 9.49 -7.56 3.31
N THR A 27 9.19 -7.56 2.03
CA THR A 27 9.34 -6.37 1.18
C THR A 27 7.96 -5.95 0.72
N ALA A 28 7.47 -4.83 1.24
CA ALA A 28 6.12 -4.36 0.94
C ALA A 28 6.07 -2.84 0.72
N ILE A 29 5.06 -2.41 -0.04
CA ILE A 29 4.72 -1.01 -0.23
C ILE A 29 3.23 -0.84 0.07
N ILE A 30 2.90 0.19 0.84
CA ILE A 30 1.53 0.54 1.22
C ILE A 30 1.29 1.97 0.73
N ALA A 31 0.21 2.20 -0.01
CA ALA A 31 -0.16 3.52 -0.50
C ALA A 31 -1.59 3.87 -0.07
N ILE A 32 -1.77 5.08 0.43
CA ILE A 32 -3.05 5.72 0.67
C ILE A 32 -3.17 6.86 -0.33
N HIS A 33 -4.10 6.72 -1.28
CA HIS A 33 -4.35 7.77 -2.25
C HIS A 33 -5.22 8.88 -1.65
N SER A 34 -6.38 8.51 -1.09
CA SER A 34 -7.21 9.48 -0.36
C SER A 34 -8.05 8.83 0.74
N SER A 35 -8.23 9.53 1.85
CA SER A 35 -9.11 9.20 2.97
C SER A 35 -10.30 10.17 3.11
N LYS A 36 -10.55 11.02 2.09
CA LYS A 36 -11.57 12.09 2.15
C LYS A 36 -13.00 11.62 2.48
N LEU A 37 -13.39 10.44 2.01
CA LEU A 37 -14.74 9.88 2.25
C LEU A 37 -14.81 8.97 3.48
N GLY A 38 -13.68 8.70 4.13
CA GLY A 38 -13.55 7.75 5.23
C GLY A 38 -12.22 6.99 5.19
N PRO A 39 -12.03 6.00 6.08
CA PRO A 39 -10.80 5.22 6.16
C PRO A 39 -10.41 4.62 4.81
N ALA A 40 -9.12 4.60 4.49
CA ALA A 40 -8.64 4.07 3.21
C ALA A 40 -8.81 2.56 3.15
N ALA A 41 -9.72 2.03 2.32
CA ALA A 41 -9.89 0.58 2.19
C ALA A 41 -9.16 0.05 0.95
N GLY A 42 -8.58 -1.14 1.06
CA GLY A 42 -7.80 -1.74 0.00
C GLY A 42 -7.37 -3.17 0.29
N GLY A 43 -7.28 -4.00 -0.75
CA GLY A 43 -6.77 -5.37 -0.59
C GLY A 43 -5.24 -5.43 -0.62
N CYS A 44 -4.66 -6.43 0.03
CA CYS A 44 -3.24 -6.76 -0.07
C CYS A 44 -2.96 -7.69 -1.26
N ARG A 45 -2.05 -7.29 -2.16
CA ARG A 45 -1.58 -8.12 -3.28
C ARG A 45 -0.19 -8.65 -2.97
N MET A 46 0.07 -9.92 -3.26
CA MET A 46 1.42 -10.49 -3.25
C MET A 46 1.75 -10.91 -4.67
N TYR A 47 2.86 -10.40 -5.23
CA TYR A 47 3.22 -10.62 -6.63
C TYR A 47 4.74 -10.57 -6.83
N PRO A 48 5.30 -11.42 -7.70
CA PRO A 48 6.73 -11.42 -8.02
C PRO A 48 7.06 -10.33 -9.05
N TYR A 49 7.08 -9.07 -8.63
CA TYR A 49 7.49 -7.95 -9.49
C TYR A 49 8.95 -8.10 -9.93
N ALA A 50 9.25 -7.71 -11.17
CA ALA A 50 10.62 -7.75 -11.68
C ALA A 50 11.48 -6.62 -11.09
N SER A 51 10.85 -5.52 -10.65
CA SER A 51 11.54 -4.37 -10.06
C SER A 51 10.70 -3.69 -8.96
N HIS A 52 11.37 -2.86 -8.15
CA HIS A 52 10.70 -2.00 -7.16
C HIS A 52 9.83 -0.92 -7.83
N GLU A 53 10.19 -0.50 -9.04
CA GLU A 53 9.43 0.49 -9.82
C GLU A 53 8.10 -0.08 -10.28
N GLU A 54 8.06 -1.34 -10.73
CA GLU A 54 6.81 -2.02 -11.07
C GLU A 54 5.89 -2.18 -9.85
N ALA A 55 6.46 -2.52 -8.70
CA ALA A 55 5.71 -2.62 -7.45
C ALA A 55 5.15 -1.25 -7.02
N LEU A 56 5.93 -0.18 -7.19
CA LEU A 56 5.52 1.19 -6.89
C LEU A 56 4.41 1.67 -7.83
N ALA A 57 4.55 1.47 -9.14
CA ALA A 57 3.54 1.81 -10.13
C ALA A 57 2.21 1.09 -9.84
N ASP A 58 2.26 -0.21 -9.54
CA ASP A 58 1.04 -0.98 -9.28
C ASP A 58 0.35 -0.54 -7.98
N VAL A 59 1.10 -0.30 -6.89
CA VAL A 59 0.47 0.14 -5.63
C VAL A 59 -0.19 1.50 -5.77
N LEU A 60 0.46 2.47 -6.44
CA LEU A 60 -0.06 3.83 -6.65
C LEU A 60 -1.33 3.81 -7.53
N ARG A 61 -1.26 3.12 -8.67
CA ARG A 61 -2.39 3.02 -9.61
C ARG A 61 -3.60 2.37 -8.96
N LEU A 62 -3.38 1.32 -8.16
CA LEU A 62 -4.46 0.59 -7.51
C LEU A 62 -5.05 1.33 -6.30
N SER A 63 -4.25 2.06 -5.50
CA SER A 63 -4.79 2.91 -4.42
C SER A 63 -5.68 4.01 -4.99
N ARG A 64 -5.25 4.66 -6.08
CA ARG A 64 -6.07 5.62 -6.83
C ARG A 64 -7.36 4.99 -7.33
N GLY A 65 -7.27 3.82 -7.96
CA GLY A 65 -8.43 3.05 -8.41
C GLY A 65 -9.42 2.74 -7.28
N MET A 66 -8.94 2.43 -6.09
CA MET A 66 -9.79 2.19 -4.91
C MET A 66 -10.50 3.46 -4.45
N THR A 67 -9.87 4.64 -4.50
CA THR A 67 -10.53 5.91 -4.18
C THR A 67 -11.71 6.14 -5.12
N TYR A 68 -11.49 6.04 -6.43
CA TYR A 68 -12.55 6.25 -7.41
C TYR A 68 -13.65 5.19 -7.32
N LYS A 69 -13.28 3.92 -7.10
CA LYS A 69 -14.25 2.84 -6.93
C LYS A 69 -15.14 3.10 -5.72
N SER A 70 -14.57 3.48 -4.58
CA SER A 70 -15.34 3.79 -3.37
C SER A 70 -16.25 5.01 -3.58
N ALA A 71 -15.73 6.07 -4.19
CA ALA A 71 -16.50 7.28 -4.48
C ALA A 71 -17.67 7.02 -5.44
N LEU A 72 -17.44 6.29 -6.54
CA LEU A 72 -18.48 5.93 -7.51
C LEU A 72 -19.51 4.95 -6.94
N ALA A 73 -19.10 4.07 -6.03
CA ALA A 73 -20.01 3.16 -5.34
C ALA A 73 -20.81 3.84 -4.22
N GLY A 74 -20.51 5.09 -3.87
CA GLY A 74 -21.18 5.81 -2.79
C GLY A 74 -20.93 5.21 -1.40
N ILE A 75 -19.80 4.54 -1.20
CA ILE A 75 -19.44 3.93 0.10
C ILE A 75 -18.48 4.83 0.88
N PRO A 76 -18.56 4.88 2.23
CA PRO A 76 -17.80 5.81 3.08
C PRO A 76 -16.37 5.32 3.32
N PHE A 77 -15.63 5.05 2.24
CA PHE A 77 -14.25 4.60 2.28
C PHE A 77 -13.38 5.41 1.33
N GLY A 78 -12.14 5.64 1.74
CA GLY A 78 -11.08 6.12 0.88
C GLY A 78 -10.52 5.03 -0.04
N GLY A 79 -9.33 5.28 -0.58
CA GLY A 79 -8.60 4.34 -1.42
C GLY A 79 -7.21 4.05 -0.87
N GLY A 80 -7.00 2.81 -0.45
CA GLY A 80 -5.70 2.28 -0.07
C GLY A 80 -5.31 1.10 -0.95
N LYS A 81 -4.04 0.77 -0.94
CA LYS A 81 -3.53 -0.49 -1.48
C LYS A 81 -2.26 -0.91 -0.77
N SER A 82 -2.04 -2.21 -0.69
CA SER A 82 -0.74 -2.75 -0.34
C SER A 82 -0.28 -3.83 -1.31
N VAL A 83 1.03 -3.87 -1.53
CA VAL A 83 1.72 -4.88 -2.31
C VAL A 83 2.85 -5.49 -1.50
N ILE A 84 3.00 -6.81 -1.57
CA ILE A 84 4.14 -7.57 -1.09
C ILE A 84 4.90 -8.07 -2.32
N VAL A 85 6.21 -7.82 -2.37
CA VAL A 85 7.10 -8.31 -3.41
C VAL A 85 7.50 -9.74 -3.07
N GLY A 86 7.05 -10.70 -3.89
CA GLY A 86 7.36 -12.11 -3.72
C GLY A 86 6.35 -13.03 -4.40
N ASP A 87 6.79 -14.22 -4.78
CA ASP A 87 5.91 -15.24 -5.37
C ASP A 87 5.08 -15.93 -4.24
N PRO A 88 3.75 -15.78 -4.25
CA PRO A 88 2.89 -16.36 -3.23
C PRO A 88 2.91 -17.90 -3.20
N ARG A 89 3.44 -18.56 -4.23
CA ARG A 89 3.55 -20.03 -4.29
C ARG A 89 4.79 -20.58 -3.60
N THR A 90 5.80 -19.74 -3.39
CA THR A 90 7.12 -20.21 -2.90
C THR A 90 7.50 -19.59 -1.57
N VAL A 91 7.19 -18.31 -1.34
CA VAL A 91 7.67 -17.56 -0.16
C VAL A 91 6.57 -17.17 0.83
N LYS A 92 5.31 -17.55 0.57
CA LYS A 92 4.18 -17.22 1.45
C LYS A 92 4.23 -18.05 2.74
N THR A 93 4.52 -17.39 3.85
CA THR A 93 4.51 -17.99 5.20
C THR A 93 3.55 -17.28 6.14
N ARG A 94 3.14 -17.95 7.22
CA ARG A 94 2.31 -17.34 8.28
C ARG A 94 2.99 -16.12 8.89
N GLN A 95 4.31 -16.20 9.10
CA GLN A 95 5.09 -15.10 9.66
C GLN A 95 5.05 -13.87 8.75
N LEU A 96 5.29 -14.04 7.45
CA LEU A 96 5.21 -12.96 6.47
C LEU A 96 3.83 -12.28 6.45
N LEU A 97 2.75 -13.09 6.47
CA LEU A 97 1.39 -12.55 6.51
C LEU A 97 1.08 -11.82 7.82
N HIS A 98 1.59 -12.33 8.94
CA HIS A 98 1.43 -11.70 10.25
C HIS A 98 2.16 -10.35 10.29
N GLU A 99 3.42 -10.30 9.86
CA GLU A 99 4.18 -9.06 9.77
C GLU A 99 3.50 -8.02 8.86
N MET A 100 2.97 -8.45 7.71
CA MET A 100 2.20 -7.59 6.83
C MET A 100 0.93 -7.04 7.51
N GLY A 101 0.19 -7.88 8.23
CA GLY A 101 -0.99 -7.47 8.99
C GLY A 101 -0.64 -6.42 10.04
N MET A 102 0.44 -6.64 10.80
CA MET A 102 0.95 -5.67 11.78
C MET A 102 1.32 -4.34 11.12
N ARG A 103 1.87 -4.35 9.90
CA ARG A 103 2.22 -3.10 9.20
C ARG A 103 0.98 -2.33 8.79
N GLN A 104 -0.06 -2.99 8.27
CA GLN A 104 -1.31 -2.32 7.87
C GLN A 104 -2.03 -1.67 9.06
N LEU A 105 -2.00 -2.32 10.24
CA LEU A 105 -2.61 -1.76 11.45
C LEU A 105 -1.93 -0.47 11.91
N LEU A 106 -0.60 -0.36 11.78
CA LEU A 106 0.13 0.87 12.13
C LEU A 106 -0.25 2.07 11.27
N PHE A 107 -0.86 1.88 10.08
CA PHE A 107 -1.27 2.97 9.19
C PHE A 107 -2.75 3.37 9.30
N HIS A 108 -3.59 2.53 9.92
CA HIS A 108 -5.04 2.78 10.08
C HIS A 108 -5.45 3.21 11.48
N VAL A 109 -4.57 3.09 12.47
CA VAL A 109 -4.83 3.63 13.81
C VAL A 109 -4.52 5.13 13.76
N PRO A 110 -5.49 6.03 14.03
CA PRO A 110 -5.15 7.40 14.36
C PRO A 110 -4.23 7.33 15.57
N ILE A 111 -2.94 7.61 15.37
CA ILE A 111 -2.00 7.76 16.47
C ILE A 111 -2.43 9.03 17.19
N ALA A 112 -3.42 8.90 18.07
CA ALA A 112 -3.55 9.80 19.19
C ALA A 112 -2.22 9.68 19.96
N THR A 113 -1.45 10.77 19.94
CA THR A 113 -0.24 11.02 20.74
C THR A 113 0.96 10.10 20.49
N GLN A 114 1.93 10.60 19.72
CA GLN A 114 3.34 10.51 20.11
C GLN A 114 3.86 11.95 20.30
N THR A 115 3.61 12.46 21.50
CA THR A 115 4.52 13.37 22.22
C THR A 115 5.54 12.53 22.97
#